data_AF-F5L4Z6-F1
#
_entry.id   AF-F5L4Z6-F1
#
_cell.length_a   1.000
_cell.length_b   1.000
_cell.length_c   1.000
_cell.angle_alpha   90.00
_cell.angle_beta   90.00
_cell.angle_gamma   90.00
#
_symmetry.space_group_name_H-M   'P 1'
#
loop_
_entity.id
_entity.type
_entity.pdbx_description
1 polymer ?
#
loop_
_entity_poly.entity_id
_entity_poly.type
_entity_poly.pdbx_seq_one_letter_code
_entity_poly.pdbx_strand_id
1 'polypeptide(L)' 'MNWIYWGKLYDSKFQANCLKMRIEHDWWLMGRHTPQMVEVFKVKSGKYGVRFSWEA' A
#
# COMPACT_ATOMS: atom_id res chain seq x y z
N MET A 1 7.69 9.14 -10.59
CA MET A 1 6.91 8.32 -9.66
C MET A 1 6.81 6.89 -10.15
N ASN A 2 7.70 6.05 -9.61
CA ASN A 2 7.70 4.61 -9.84
C ASN A 2 6.84 3.92 -8.77
N TRP A 3 5.59 3.60 -9.10
CA TRP A 3 4.68 2.91 -8.19
C TRP A 3 4.99 1.42 -8.09
N ILE A 4 5.08 0.92 -6.86
CA ILE A 4 5.15 -0.50 -6.55
C ILE A 4 3.81 -0.94 -6.00
N TYR A 5 3.27 -2.04 -6.54
CA TYR A 5 1.95 -2.55 -6.20
C TYR A 5 2.07 -3.75 -5.28
N TRP A 6 1.31 -3.71 -4.18
CA TRP A 6 1.20 -4.87 -3.30
C TRP A 6 0.44 -6.01 -4.00
N GLY A 7 0.97 -7.23 -3.91
CA GLY A 7 0.48 -8.37 -4.68
C GLY A 7 -0.93 -8.86 -4.34
N LYS A 8 -1.56 -8.33 -3.28
CA LYS A 8 -2.90 -8.74 -2.82
C LYS A 8 -3.93 -7.62 -2.98
N LEU A 9 -5.10 -8.01 -3.49
CA LEU A 9 -6.32 -7.20 -3.44
C LEU A 9 -7.19 -7.61 -2.24
N TYR A 10 -7.96 -6.65 -1.75
CA TYR A 10 -8.82 -6.75 -0.57
C TYR A 10 -10.26 -6.45 -0.94
N ASP A 11 -11.19 -7.10 -0.25
CA ASP A 11 -12.63 -6.95 -0.54
C ASP A 11 -13.20 -5.67 0.07
N SER A 12 -12.54 -5.07 1.06
CA SER A 12 -12.95 -3.80 1.67
C SER A 12 -11.82 -2.76 1.72
N LYS A 13 -12.20 -1.49 1.67
CA LYS A 13 -11.27 -0.35 1.84
C LYS A 13 -10.60 -0.39 3.21
N PHE A 14 -11.31 -0.87 4.23
CA PHE A 14 -10.79 -1.03 5.59
C PHE A 14 -9.58 -1.97 5.63
N GLN A 15 -9.70 -3.17 5.04
CA GLN A 15 -8.59 -4.14 4.99
C GLN A 15 -7.36 -3.57 4.27
N ALA A 16 -7.56 -2.87 3.13
CA ALA A 16 -6.47 -2.21 2.41
C ALA A 16 -5.82 -1.09 3.24
N ASN A 17 -6.61 -0.32 4.00
CA ASN A 17 -6.10 0.71 4.91
C ASN A 17 -5.29 0.10 6.06
N CYS A 18 -5.65 -1.06 6.59
CA CYS A 18 -4.83 -1.75 7.59
C CYS A 18 -3.43 -2.08 7.05
N LEU A 19 -3.34 -2.55 5.79
CA LEU A 19 -2.04 -2.76 5.15
C LEU A 19 -1.31 -1.43 4.94
N LYS A 20 -1.99 -0.41 4.40
CA LYS A 20 -1.40 0.92 4.23
C LYS A 20 -0.72 1.41 5.52
N MET A 21 -1.45 1.39 6.63
CA MET A 21 -0.94 1.80 7.94
C MET A 21 0.28 0.98 8.37
N ARG A 22 0.27 -0.34 8.10
CA ARG A 22 1.44 -1.18 8.36
C ARG A 22 2.63 -0.77 7.50
N ILE A 23 2.45 -0.52 6.20
CA ILE A 23 3.55 -0.08 5.31
C ILE A 23 4.11 1.28 5.73
N GLU A 24 3.26 2.21 6.19
CA GLU A 24 3.67 3.54 6.63
C GLU A 24 4.48 3.53 7.94
N HIS A 25 4.19 2.60 8.85
CA HIS A 25 4.73 2.64 10.22
C HIS A 25 5.60 1.44 10.62
N ASP A 26 5.55 0.33 9.88
CA ASP A 26 6.27 -0.90 10.19
C ASP A 26 7.53 -1.03 9.33
N TRP A 27 8.63 -0.51 9.88
CA TRP A 27 9.98 -0.63 9.31
C TRP A 27 10.42 -2.09 9.14
N TRP A 28 9.82 -3.04 9.86
CA TRP A 28 10.18 -4.46 9.71
C TRP A 28 9.63 -5.07 8.42
N LEU A 29 8.54 -4.51 7.88
CA LEU A 29 7.89 -4.98 6.66
C LEU A 29 8.64 -4.57 5.37
N MET A 30 9.31 -3.42 5.41
CA MET A 30 9.88 -2.73 4.25
C MET A 30 11.41 -2.57 4.31
N GLY A 31 12.03 -3.07 5.39
CA GLY A 31 13.46 -2.92 5.65
C GLY A 31 13.80 -1.55 6.26
N ARG A 32 15.05 -1.10 6.11
CA ARG A 32 15.55 0.11 6.79
C ARG A 32 14.88 1.43 6.35
N HIS A 33 14.06 1.41 5.31
CA HIS A 33 13.41 2.59 4.76
C HIS A 33 11.89 2.40 4.76
N THR A 34 11.17 3.46 5.12
CA THR A 34 9.73 3.57 4.91
C THR A 34 9.48 4.28 3.58
N PRO A 35 8.51 3.83 2.77
CA PRO A 35 8.14 4.52 1.55
C PRO A 35 7.58 5.91 1.85
N GLN A 36 7.88 6.89 1.00
CA GLN A 36 7.46 8.28 1.18
C GLN A 36 5.98 8.49 0.88
N MET A 37 5.40 7.65 0.01
CA MET A 37 3.98 7.66 -0.31
C MET A 37 3.39 6.25 -0.26
N VAL A 38 2.22 6.13 0.37
CA VAL A 38 1.42 4.89 0.40
C VAL A 38 -0.05 5.23 0.16
N GLU A 39 -0.64 4.56 -0.82
CA GLU A 39 -2.01 4.84 -1.26
C GLU A 39 -2.85 3.58 -1.41
N VAL A 40 -4.13 3.70 -1.07
CA VAL A 40 -5.16 2.71 -1.41
C VAL A 40 -5.81 3.10 -2.73
N PHE A 41 -5.86 2.18 -3.67
CA PHE A 41 -6.57 2.35 -4.94
C PHE A 41 -7.71 1.34 -5.07
N LYS A 42 -8.71 1.65 -5.91
CA LYS A 42 -9.83 0.77 -6.22
C LYS A 42 -9.70 0.28 -7.66
N VAL A 43 -9.81 -1.03 -7.88
CA VAL A 43 -9.83 -1.61 -9.22
C VAL A 43 -11.25 -1.65 -9.78
N LYS A 44 -11.38 -1.83 -11.11
CA LYS A 44 -12.67 -1.91 -11.80
C LYS A 44 -13.59 -3.00 -11.25
N SER A 45 -13.03 -4.10 -10.72
CA SER A 45 -13.80 -5.19 -10.10
C SER A 45 -14.39 -4.85 -8.73
N GLY A 46 -14.12 -3.65 -8.20
CA GLY A 46 -14.62 -3.20 -6.89
C GLY A 46 -13.69 -3.49 -5.71
N LYS A 47 -12.66 -4.33 -5.90
CA LYS A 47 -11.64 -4.63 -4.87
C LYS A 47 -10.66 -3.46 -4.68
N TYR A 48 -9.92 -3.53 -3.58
CA TYR A 48 -8.96 -2.50 -3.15
C TYR A 48 -7.53 -3.04 -3.15
N GLY A 49 -6.59 -2.27 -3.66
CA GLY A 49 -5.16 -2.59 -3.59
C GLY A 49 -4.39 -1.49 -2.86
N VAL A 50 -3.14 -1.79 -2.52
CA VAL A 50 -2.21 -0.81 -1.93
C VAL A 50 -1.02 -0.65 -2.87
N ARG A 51 -0.60 0.59 -3.10
CA ARG A 51 0.61 0.93 -3.84
C ARG A 51 1.47 1.88 -3.03
N PHE A 52 2.78 1.84 -3.24
CA PHE A 52 3.72 2.70 -2.55
C PHE A 52 4.85 3.17 -3.49
N SER A 53 5.48 4.29 -3.13
CA SER A 53 6.61 4.88 -3.84
C SER A 53 7.69 5.26 -2.84
N TRP A 54 8.94 5.01 -3.22
CA TRP A 54 10.13 5.48 -2.48
C TRP A 54 10.53 6.91 -2.84
N GLU A 55 10.07 7.37 -4.00
CA GLU A 55 10.28 8.72 -4.53
C GLU A 55 9.07 9.60 -4.16
N ALA A 56 9.32 10.79 -3.60
CA ALA A 56 8.34 11.86 -3.45
C ALA A 56 8.03 12.55 -4.79
#